data_AF-A0A2V3Y5E1-F1
#
_entry.id   AF-A0A2V3Y5E1-F1
#
_cell.length_a   1.000
_cell.length_b   1.000
_cell.length_c   1.000
_cell.angle_alpha   90.00
_cell.angle_beta   90.00
_cell.angle_gamma   90.00
#
_symmetry.space_group_name_H-M   'P 1'
#
loop_
_entity.id
_entity.type
_entity.pdbx_description
1 polymer ?
#
loop_
_entity_poly.entity_id
_entity_poly.type
_entity_poly.pdbx_seq_one_letter_code
_entity_poly.pdbx_strand_id
1 'polypeptide(L)'
;MKDNREYQIKLMSALAKVFPGQEPEEDPCCTGFTMLRGETFSFVAAYTCGGGNGGRGNFDAVVRVESPAAEYCRIREIIPVPSLRPVNSCTDSNYLRTQPGMYPDLLTEPAGGRITFTPGQFKSLWIDVEIPENGPHGEIPVAVVFASPEGEELCRRETSIQVYRTVLGPQRLLRTEWFHGDCLADYYQVPVFSEEHWRIMENFISAAAARGCNMILTPQFTPPLDTAPGGERTTIQLVGVKVLPGGGYEFDFARLERWAAMCLSCGMTCFEMSHLFTQWGAGHPPKIMAEENGKEIKLFGWDDPAVGGRYTTFLEAYLPRLTEKLRELGIAGITRFHISDEPEPQHLLSYKQARESVAPYLKDFVIMDAISSLAVCREGEIDCPVCSNDHMEPFLEAGVTPLWSYYCTAQDYLVSNRFMAMPSARCRIYGAQVFKYGMEGILHWGYNFYNSQYSLKTLDPYRSTDADGAFPSGDSFLVYPGADGKPEESIRMMVLCHTMQDVRAMEQLADKKGREYVVNMLEEDLGEPITFKRYPKSDYWILQMRNRINRELDED
;
A
#
# COMPACT_ATOMS: atom_id res chain seq x y z
N MET A 1 45.23 -8.58 15.36
CA MET A 1 44.87 -10.03 15.33
C MET A 1 44.04 -10.22 14.09
N LYS A 2 44.40 -11.13 13.18
CA LYS A 2 43.56 -11.41 12.01
C LYS A 2 42.19 -11.90 12.48
N ASP A 3 41.12 -11.34 11.92
CA ASP A 3 39.78 -11.82 12.20
C ASP A 3 39.63 -13.23 11.61
N ASN A 4 39.51 -14.23 12.49
CA ASN A 4 39.40 -15.64 12.10
C ASN A 4 37.93 -16.09 12.01
N ARG A 5 36.98 -15.15 11.94
CA ARG A 5 35.56 -15.45 11.76
C ARG A 5 35.28 -15.93 10.34
N GLU A 6 34.46 -16.95 10.23
CA GLU A 6 33.90 -17.38 8.95
C GLU A 6 32.71 -16.48 8.63
N TYR A 7 32.81 -15.69 7.57
CA TYR A 7 31.74 -14.82 7.13
C TYR A 7 30.91 -15.51 6.06
N GLN A 8 29.59 -15.33 6.11
CA GLN A 8 28.68 -15.87 5.10
C GLN A 8 27.72 -14.78 4.63
N ILE A 9 27.53 -14.73 3.32
CA ILE A 9 26.54 -13.89 2.64
C ILE A 9 25.77 -14.80 1.68
N LYS A 10 24.44 -14.80 1.77
CA LYS A 10 23.53 -15.50 0.86
C LYS A 10 22.66 -14.48 0.15
N LEU A 11 22.63 -14.54 -1.18
CA LEU A 11 21.73 -13.72 -1.98
C LEU A 11 20.39 -14.43 -2.16
N MET A 12 19.31 -13.65 -2.06
CA MET A 12 17.94 -14.14 -2.19
C MET A 12 17.12 -13.13 -3.01
N SER A 13 16.03 -13.59 -3.61
CA SER A 13 15.08 -12.68 -4.24
C SER A 13 14.41 -11.76 -3.21
N ALA A 14 13.82 -10.67 -3.67
CA ALA A 14 12.99 -9.77 -2.85
C ALA A 14 11.72 -10.44 -2.26
N LEU A 15 11.43 -11.69 -2.64
CA LEU A 15 10.30 -12.45 -2.08
C LEU A 15 10.67 -13.15 -0.76
N ALA A 16 11.96 -13.32 -0.49
CA ALA A 16 12.44 -13.97 0.71
C ALA A 16 12.21 -13.13 1.98
N LYS A 17 11.86 -13.80 3.08
CA LYS A 17 11.78 -13.23 4.42
C LYS A 17 12.74 -13.97 5.35
N VAL A 18 13.80 -13.29 5.78
CA VAL A 18 14.81 -13.86 6.68
C VAL A 18 14.36 -13.67 8.13
N PHE A 19 13.84 -14.74 8.72
CA PHE A 19 13.40 -14.69 10.11
C PHE A 19 14.57 -14.82 11.10
N PRO A 20 14.51 -14.12 12.24
CA PRO A 20 15.46 -14.34 13.33
C PRO A 20 15.50 -15.81 13.76
N GLY A 21 16.72 -16.33 13.93
CA GLY A 21 16.98 -17.70 14.39
C GLY A 21 16.76 -18.79 13.33
N GLN A 22 16.49 -18.42 12.07
CA GLN A 22 16.38 -19.35 10.95
C GLN A 22 17.51 -19.09 9.96
N GLU A 23 18.24 -20.13 9.58
CA GLU A 23 19.19 -20.04 8.48
C GLU A 23 18.41 -19.96 7.15
N PRO A 24 18.63 -18.90 6.34
CA PRO A 24 18.01 -18.80 5.03
C PRO A 24 18.69 -19.73 4.03
N GLU A 25 17.92 -20.19 3.04
CA GLU A 25 18.43 -20.90 1.87
C GLU A 25 18.81 -19.89 0.79
N GLU A 26 19.98 -20.07 0.16
CA GLU A 26 20.36 -19.23 -0.98
C GLU A 26 19.49 -19.60 -2.18
N ASP A 27 18.90 -18.61 -2.84
CA ASP A 27 17.98 -18.84 -3.96
C ASP A 27 18.81 -19.09 -5.25
N PRO A 28 18.67 -20.26 -5.91
CA PRO A 28 19.39 -20.54 -7.14
C PRO A 28 19.14 -19.53 -8.27
N CYS A 29 18.00 -18.83 -8.24
CA CYS A 29 17.66 -17.77 -9.19
C CYS A 29 18.54 -16.51 -9.04
N CYS A 30 19.27 -16.38 -7.94
CA CYS A 30 20.15 -15.22 -7.68
C CYS A 30 21.52 -15.32 -8.38
N THR A 31 21.71 -16.32 -9.23
CA THR A 31 22.88 -16.43 -10.12
C THR A 31 22.90 -15.36 -11.21
N GLY A 32 21.73 -14.79 -11.55
CA GLY A 32 21.60 -13.63 -12.43
C GLY A 32 20.17 -13.09 -12.38
N PHE A 33 20.04 -11.79 -12.12
CA PHE A 33 18.75 -11.11 -12.06
C PHE A 33 18.39 -10.46 -13.39
N THR A 34 17.14 -10.05 -13.57
CA THR A 34 16.73 -9.23 -14.71
C THR A 34 15.87 -8.05 -14.28
N MET A 35 15.98 -6.95 -15.02
CA MET A 35 15.13 -5.77 -14.87
C MET A 35 14.96 -5.01 -16.18
N LEU A 36 13.90 -4.23 -16.28
CA LEU A 36 13.71 -3.17 -17.27
C LEU A 36 14.28 -1.84 -16.74
N ARG A 37 14.53 -0.87 -17.62
CA ARG A 37 14.85 0.49 -17.20
C ARG A 37 13.60 1.23 -16.73
N GLY A 38 13.75 2.16 -15.78
CA GLY A 38 12.64 2.93 -15.21
C GLY A 38 11.80 2.18 -14.18
N GLU A 39 12.27 1.03 -13.70
CA GLU A 39 11.64 0.27 -12.62
C GLU A 39 12.56 0.18 -11.39
N THR A 40 11.98 -0.02 -10.21
CA THR A 40 12.70 -0.40 -9.00
C THR A 40 12.84 -1.92 -8.97
N PHE A 41 14.07 -2.41 -9.13
CA PHE A 41 14.43 -3.80 -8.87
C PHE A 41 14.95 -3.94 -7.43
N SER A 42 14.73 -5.08 -6.78
CA SER A 42 15.30 -5.33 -5.45
C SER A 42 15.69 -6.78 -5.23
N PHE A 43 16.66 -6.99 -4.34
CA PHE A 43 17.06 -8.31 -3.85
C PHE A 43 17.50 -8.25 -2.38
N VAL A 44 17.64 -9.41 -1.75
CA VAL A 44 18.01 -9.53 -0.33
C VAL A 44 19.41 -10.12 -0.19
N ALA A 45 20.22 -9.53 0.67
CA ALA A 45 21.49 -10.09 1.11
C ALA A 45 21.38 -10.49 2.59
N ALA A 46 21.28 -11.80 2.86
CA ALA A 46 21.34 -12.34 4.21
C ALA A 46 22.80 -12.56 4.62
N TYR A 47 23.17 -12.13 5.82
CA TYR A 47 24.56 -12.17 6.27
C TYR A 47 24.68 -12.66 7.71
N THR A 48 25.76 -13.38 8.00
CA THR A 48 26.13 -13.84 9.35
C THR A 48 27.64 -13.97 9.46
N CYS A 49 28.13 -14.17 10.68
CA CYS A 49 29.49 -14.60 10.93
C CYS A 49 29.52 -15.75 11.95
N GLY A 50 30.50 -16.63 11.82
CA GLY A 50 30.72 -17.75 12.71
C GLY A 50 31.01 -17.29 14.13
N GLY A 51 30.39 -17.98 15.10
CA GLY A 51 30.78 -17.90 16.51
C GLY A 51 32.06 -18.68 16.71
N GLY A 52 33.24 -18.06 16.48
CA GLY A 52 34.51 -18.69 16.83
C GLY A 52 34.56 -19.12 18.31
N ASN A 53 35.44 -20.07 18.64
CA ASN A 53 35.63 -20.68 19.98
C ASN A 53 36.09 -19.71 21.11
N GLY A 54 35.63 -18.47 21.12
CA GLY A 54 35.81 -17.52 22.20
C GLY A 54 34.77 -16.43 22.01
N GLY A 55 33.75 -16.42 22.87
CA GLY A 55 32.60 -15.51 22.81
C GLY A 55 33.01 -14.05 22.62
N ARG A 56 32.95 -13.58 21.38
CA ARG A 56 33.00 -12.17 21.04
C ARG A 56 31.57 -11.73 20.74
N GLY A 57 31.15 -10.63 21.35
CA GLY A 57 29.83 -10.05 21.13
C GLY A 57 29.71 -9.42 19.74
N ASN A 58 28.64 -8.66 19.58
CA ASN A 58 28.36 -7.88 18.38
C ASN A 58 29.54 -6.98 17.99
N PHE A 59 29.72 -6.75 16.71
CA PHE A 59 30.72 -5.83 16.18
C PHE A 59 30.23 -5.16 14.90
N ASP A 60 30.76 -3.97 14.66
CA ASP A 60 30.36 -3.14 13.54
C ASP A 60 31.15 -3.51 12.28
N ALA A 61 30.48 -3.36 11.14
CA ALA A 61 31.04 -3.40 9.82
C ALA A 61 30.41 -2.28 8.97
N VAL A 62 30.99 -2.02 7.81
CA VAL A 62 30.45 -1.12 6.80
C VAL A 62 30.07 -1.95 5.58
N VAL A 63 28.82 -1.86 5.15
CA VAL A 63 28.35 -2.49 3.92
C VAL A 63 28.29 -1.46 2.78
N ARG A 64 28.65 -1.90 1.58
CA ARG A 64 28.52 -1.14 0.34
C ARG A 64 28.19 -2.06 -0.83
N VAL A 65 27.67 -1.46 -1.90
CA VAL A 65 27.54 -2.12 -3.21
C VAL A 65 28.67 -1.62 -4.11
N GLU A 66 29.44 -2.55 -4.68
CA GLU A 66 30.40 -2.27 -5.74
C GLU A 66 29.79 -2.70 -7.08
N SER A 67 29.55 -1.73 -7.96
CA SER A 67 28.94 -1.95 -9.28
C SER A 67 29.15 -0.72 -10.18
N PRO A 68 29.20 -0.87 -11.51
CA PRO A 68 29.05 0.27 -12.43
C PRO A 68 27.74 1.06 -12.22
N ALA A 69 26.74 0.45 -11.60
CA ALA A 69 25.45 1.06 -11.26
C ALA A 69 25.33 1.46 -9.77
N ALA A 70 26.43 1.57 -9.03
CA ALA A 70 26.39 1.78 -7.57
C ALA A 70 25.64 3.06 -7.14
N GLU A 71 25.61 4.11 -7.97
CA GLU A 71 24.84 5.33 -7.69
C GLU A 71 23.32 5.13 -7.70
N TYR A 72 22.85 4.06 -8.36
CA TYR A 72 21.44 3.67 -8.42
C TYR A 72 21.07 2.64 -7.34
N CYS A 73 22.03 2.26 -6.50
CA CYS A 73 21.83 1.26 -5.47
C CYS A 73 21.54 1.89 -4.12
N ARG A 74 20.50 1.41 -3.43
CA ARG A 74 20.15 1.82 -2.06
C ARG A 74 20.17 0.60 -1.15
N ILE A 75 20.86 0.70 -0.01
CA ILE A 75 20.95 -0.38 0.99
C ILE A 75 20.09 -0.01 2.19
N ARG A 76 19.22 -0.92 2.64
CA ARG A 76 18.41 -0.79 3.84
C ARG A 76 18.54 -2.04 4.70
N GLU A 77 18.64 -1.91 6.02
CA GLU A 77 18.52 -3.05 6.92
C GLU A 77 17.06 -3.49 7.00
N ILE A 78 16.85 -4.81 6.99
CA ILE A 78 15.54 -5.41 7.27
C ILE A 78 15.47 -5.65 8.78
N ILE A 79 14.68 -4.84 9.46
CA ILE A 79 14.50 -4.89 10.91
C ILE A 79 13.28 -5.77 11.23
N PRO A 80 13.45 -6.83 12.03
CA PRO A 80 12.33 -7.60 12.56
C PRO A 80 11.48 -6.76 13.52
N VAL A 81 10.17 -6.83 13.38
CA VAL A 81 9.17 -6.12 14.21
C VAL A 81 8.30 -7.12 14.97
N PRO A 82 7.73 -6.74 16.14
CA PRO A 82 6.85 -7.64 16.88
C PRO A 82 5.58 -7.92 16.09
N SER A 83 5.14 -9.17 16.06
CA SER A 83 3.84 -9.58 15.54
C SER A 83 3.17 -10.47 16.58
N LEU A 84 2.24 -9.89 17.36
CA LEU A 84 1.52 -10.63 18.40
C LEU A 84 0.31 -11.38 17.83
N ARG A 85 -0.31 -10.86 16.76
CA ARG A 85 -1.34 -11.54 15.98
C ARG A 85 -0.92 -11.74 14.53
N PRO A 86 -0.17 -12.82 14.19
CA PRO A 86 0.23 -13.09 12.81
C PRO A 86 -0.92 -13.58 11.91
N VAL A 87 -1.97 -14.16 12.49
CA VAL A 87 -3.07 -14.81 11.78
C VAL A 87 -4.42 -14.54 12.47
N ASN A 88 -5.48 -14.71 11.70
CA ASN A 88 -6.85 -14.82 12.20
C ASN A 88 -7.18 -16.28 12.59
N SER A 89 -8.47 -16.56 12.80
CA SER A 89 -8.98 -17.91 13.09
C SER A 89 -8.84 -18.89 11.91
N CYS A 90 -8.83 -18.38 10.67
CA CYS A 90 -8.69 -19.18 9.46
C CYS A 90 -7.26 -19.08 8.93
N THR A 91 -6.67 -20.22 8.60
CA THR A 91 -5.35 -20.30 7.94
C THR A 91 -5.36 -21.41 6.88
N ASP A 92 -4.52 -21.24 5.87
CA ASP A 92 -4.20 -22.29 4.89
C ASP A 92 -2.72 -22.67 4.98
N SER A 93 -2.28 -23.61 4.13
CA SER A 93 -0.90 -24.10 4.13
C SER A 93 0.15 -23.10 3.63
N ASN A 94 -0.26 -21.96 3.05
CA ASN A 94 0.58 -20.93 2.45
C ASN A 94 0.84 -19.75 3.41
N TYR A 95 1.13 -20.06 4.67
CA TYR A 95 1.65 -19.13 5.67
C TYR A 95 3.09 -19.50 6.01
N LEU A 96 3.96 -18.50 6.19
CA LEU A 96 5.34 -18.73 6.60
C LEU A 96 5.41 -19.16 8.06
N ARG A 97 4.62 -18.50 8.92
CA ARG A 97 4.51 -18.76 10.35
C ARG A 97 3.12 -18.37 10.84
N THR A 98 2.61 -19.07 11.85
CA THR A 98 1.32 -18.78 12.50
C THR A 98 1.44 -18.38 13.96
N GLN A 99 2.66 -18.38 14.50
CA GLN A 99 2.93 -18.12 15.91
C GLN A 99 3.43 -16.69 16.15
N PRO A 100 3.08 -16.05 17.30
CA PRO A 100 3.62 -14.75 17.67
C PRO A 100 5.16 -14.73 17.67
N GLY A 101 5.76 -13.59 17.32
CA GLY A 101 7.22 -13.46 17.29
C GLY A 101 7.72 -12.21 16.58
N MET A 102 9.00 -12.20 16.22
CA MET A 102 9.62 -11.11 15.46
C MET A 102 9.63 -11.44 13.96
N TYR A 103 9.02 -10.59 13.14
CA TYR A 103 8.82 -10.81 11.70
C TYR A 103 9.60 -9.74 10.91
N PRO A 104 10.37 -10.11 9.88
CA PRO A 104 11.07 -9.13 9.05
C PRO A 104 10.08 -8.27 8.27
N ASP A 105 10.14 -6.95 8.42
CA ASP A 105 9.25 -6.04 7.66
C ASP A 105 9.82 -4.63 7.47
N LEU A 106 10.23 -3.95 8.54
CA LEU A 106 10.71 -2.57 8.52
C LEU A 106 12.01 -2.45 7.73
N LEU A 107 12.11 -1.47 6.82
CA LEU A 107 13.30 -1.13 6.07
C LEU A 107 13.87 0.20 6.55
N THR A 108 15.06 0.17 7.15
CA THR A 108 15.73 1.37 7.69
C THR A 108 17.08 1.57 7.00
N GLU A 109 17.44 2.81 6.68
CA GLU A 109 18.76 3.10 6.11
C GLU A 109 19.86 3.02 7.18
N PRO A 110 20.90 2.18 7.00
CA PRO A 110 22.05 2.18 7.89
C PRO A 110 22.88 3.45 7.68
N ALA A 111 22.99 4.28 8.73
CA ALA A 111 23.74 5.53 8.66
C ALA A 111 25.21 5.29 8.23
N GLY A 112 25.60 5.84 7.08
CA GLY A 112 26.93 5.66 6.50
C GLY A 112 27.26 4.20 6.16
N GLY A 113 26.25 3.36 5.90
CA GLY A 113 26.42 1.93 5.64
C GLY A 113 26.86 1.11 6.85
N ARG A 114 26.82 1.68 8.06
CA ARG A 114 27.22 0.98 9.28
C ARG A 114 26.16 -0.03 9.67
N ILE A 115 26.58 -1.28 9.77
CA ILE A 115 25.74 -2.41 10.20
C ILE A 115 26.44 -3.18 11.30
N THR A 116 25.68 -4.00 12.01
CA THR A 116 26.23 -4.89 13.04
C THR A 116 26.16 -6.34 12.58
N PHE A 117 27.24 -7.08 12.77
CA PHE A 117 27.25 -8.54 12.76
C PHE A 117 26.95 -9.07 14.16
N THR A 118 26.04 -10.04 14.23
CA THR A 118 25.73 -10.80 15.44
C THR A 118 26.17 -12.25 15.22
N PRO A 119 27.22 -12.73 15.90
CA PRO A 119 27.72 -14.09 15.69
C PRO A 119 26.64 -15.16 15.84
N GLY A 120 26.53 -16.06 14.86
CA GLY A 120 25.55 -17.14 14.84
C GLY A 120 24.11 -16.71 14.47
N GLN A 121 23.87 -15.44 14.14
CA GLN A 121 22.57 -14.95 13.72
C GLN A 121 22.62 -14.37 12.31
N PHE A 122 21.73 -14.87 11.43
CA PHE A 122 21.48 -14.20 10.16
C PHE A 122 20.70 -12.91 10.38
N LYS A 123 21.25 -11.83 9.82
CA LYS A 123 20.56 -10.57 9.56
C LYS A 123 20.41 -10.40 8.05
N SER A 124 19.66 -9.40 7.60
CA SER A 124 19.40 -9.22 6.17
C SER A 124 19.33 -7.76 5.76
N LEU A 125 19.80 -7.50 4.55
CA LEU A 125 19.73 -6.21 3.88
C LEU A 125 18.80 -6.31 2.69
N TRP A 126 18.01 -5.28 2.48
CA TRP A 126 17.25 -5.03 1.27
C TRP A 126 18.06 -4.09 0.37
N ILE A 127 18.31 -4.50 -0.87
CA ILE A 127 19.08 -3.71 -1.84
C ILE A 127 18.15 -3.37 -2.99
N ASP A 128 17.87 -2.07 -3.16
CA ASP A 128 17.19 -1.56 -4.35
C ASP A 128 18.19 -1.18 -5.42
N VAL A 129 17.77 -1.31 -6.67
CA VAL A 129 18.45 -0.84 -7.87
C VAL A 129 17.44 -0.09 -8.73
N GLU A 130 17.62 1.22 -8.86
CA GLU A 130 16.68 2.12 -9.54
C GLU A 130 17.36 2.78 -10.74
N ILE A 131 17.48 2.03 -11.84
CA ILE A 131 18.10 2.52 -13.07
C ILE A 131 17.07 3.38 -13.83
N PRO A 132 17.35 4.66 -14.11
CA PRO A 132 16.41 5.53 -14.81
C PRO A 132 16.22 5.10 -16.26
N GLU A 133 15.19 5.62 -16.92
CA GLU A 133 14.83 5.28 -18.31
C GLU A 133 16.00 5.48 -19.31
N ASN A 134 16.86 6.47 -19.05
CA ASN A 134 18.05 6.80 -19.83
C ASN A 134 19.36 6.20 -19.26
N GLY A 135 19.25 5.36 -18.24
CA GLY A 135 20.39 4.73 -17.56
C GLY A 135 21.05 3.60 -18.35
N PRO A 136 22.12 3.00 -17.78
CA PRO A 136 22.86 1.90 -18.39
C PRO A 136 21.98 0.67 -18.64
N HIS A 137 22.35 -0.13 -19.64
CA HIS A 137 21.70 -1.40 -19.98
C HIS A 137 22.76 -2.45 -20.35
N GLY A 138 22.36 -3.72 -20.41
CA GLY A 138 23.24 -4.87 -20.56
C GLY A 138 23.45 -5.61 -19.24
N GLU A 139 24.40 -6.54 -19.22
CA GLU A 139 24.77 -7.25 -18.01
C GLU A 139 25.62 -6.35 -17.09
N ILE A 140 25.10 -6.05 -15.90
CA ILE A 140 25.75 -5.20 -14.91
C ILE A 140 26.21 -6.06 -13.73
N PRO A 141 27.52 -6.14 -13.43
CA PRO A 141 28.01 -6.86 -12.25
C PRO A 141 27.68 -6.08 -10.98
N VAL A 142 27.34 -6.81 -9.92
CA VAL A 142 27.02 -6.26 -8.59
C VAL A 142 27.68 -7.10 -7.52
N ALA A 143 28.40 -6.46 -6.60
CA ALA A 143 28.97 -7.10 -5.43
C ALA A 143 28.48 -6.43 -4.15
N VAL A 144 27.98 -7.23 -3.21
CA VAL A 144 27.71 -6.79 -1.83
C VAL A 144 28.97 -7.04 -1.01
N VAL A 145 29.55 -5.98 -0.47
CA VAL A 145 30.85 -6.03 0.22
C VAL A 145 30.70 -5.53 1.64
N PHE A 146 31.18 -6.33 2.59
CA PHE A 146 31.31 -5.94 3.99
C PHE A 146 32.79 -5.70 4.31
N ALA A 147 33.07 -4.57 4.96
CA ALA A 147 34.41 -4.21 5.43
C ALA A 147 34.40 -3.85 6.92
N SER A 148 35.54 -3.97 7.57
CA SER A 148 35.73 -3.45 8.93
C SER A 148 35.60 -1.92 8.93
N PRO A 149 35.37 -1.28 10.09
CA PRO A 149 35.39 0.18 10.21
C PRO A 149 36.70 0.82 9.74
N GLU A 150 37.80 0.08 9.76
CA GLU A 150 39.14 0.48 9.28
C GLU A 150 39.33 0.28 7.76
N GLY A 151 38.34 -0.30 7.07
CA GLY A 151 38.34 -0.49 5.62
C GLY A 151 38.88 -1.83 5.12
N GLU A 152 39.21 -2.78 6.01
CA GLU A 152 39.61 -4.13 5.61
C GLU A 152 38.39 -4.92 5.13
N GLU A 153 38.42 -5.45 3.90
CA GLU A 153 37.32 -6.28 3.40
C GLU A 153 37.20 -7.58 4.22
N LEU A 154 36.01 -7.84 4.76
CA LEU A 154 35.69 -9.02 5.56
C LEU A 154 35.16 -10.15 4.69
N CYS A 155 34.23 -9.82 3.80
CA CYS A 155 33.63 -10.76 2.85
C CYS A 155 32.91 -10.01 1.72
N ARG A 156 32.70 -10.72 0.61
CA ARG A 156 31.93 -10.23 -0.54
C ARG A 156 31.10 -11.34 -1.16
N ARG A 157 30.01 -10.95 -1.84
CA ARG A 157 29.20 -11.84 -2.67
C ARG A 157 28.81 -11.14 -3.96
N GLU A 158 29.09 -11.80 -5.07
CA GLU A 158 28.92 -11.26 -6.43
C GLU A 158 27.73 -11.90 -7.13
N THR A 159 27.08 -11.12 -7.99
CA THR A 159 25.99 -11.50 -8.90
C THR A 159 25.99 -10.54 -10.11
N SER A 160 25.06 -10.73 -11.04
CA SER A 160 24.82 -9.79 -12.15
C SER A 160 23.33 -9.49 -12.33
N ILE A 161 23.05 -8.33 -12.93
CA ILE A 161 21.71 -7.91 -13.32
C ILE A 161 21.72 -7.68 -14.82
N GLN A 162 20.93 -8.46 -15.57
CA GLN A 162 20.64 -8.19 -16.97
C GLN A 162 19.60 -7.07 -17.05
N VAL A 163 20.06 -5.88 -17.43
CA VAL A 163 19.21 -4.70 -17.61
C VAL A 163 18.82 -4.60 -19.09
N TYR A 164 17.54 -4.79 -19.39
CA TYR A 164 17.03 -4.73 -20.76
C TYR A 164 16.98 -3.29 -21.29
N ARG A 165 17.00 -3.13 -22.63
CA ARG A 165 16.88 -1.80 -23.25
C ARG A 165 15.47 -1.27 -23.07
N THR A 166 14.47 -2.14 -23.07
CA THR A 166 13.07 -1.76 -22.86
C THR A 166 12.88 -0.98 -21.56
N VAL A 167 12.14 0.12 -21.66
CA VAL A 167 11.71 0.95 -20.53
C VAL A 167 10.32 0.48 -20.10
N LEU A 168 10.10 0.36 -18.79
CA LEU A 168 8.81 -0.02 -18.24
C LEU A 168 7.76 1.08 -18.49
N GLY A 169 6.68 0.73 -19.17
CA GLY A 169 5.58 1.65 -19.51
C GLY A 169 4.86 2.25 -18.30
N PRO A 170 4.01 3.27 -18.50
CA PRO A 170 3.29 3.94 -17.40
C PRO A 170 2.27 3.02 -16.71
N GLN A 171 1.88 3.37 -15.49
CA GLN A 171 0.84 2.63 -14.75
C GLN A 171 -0.56 3.02 -15.22
N ARG A 172 -1.35 2.03 -15.67
CA ARG A 172 -2.77 2.21 -16.04
C ARG A 172 -3.71 1.77 -14.93
N LEU A 173 -3.42 0.64 -14.28
CA LEU A 173 -4.16 0.16 -13.11
C LEU A 173 -4.17 1.23 -12.01
N LEU A 174 -5.37 1.59 -11.55
CA LEU A 174 -5.51 2.53 -10.44
C LEU A 174 -5.23 1.82 -9.11
N ARG A 175 -4.53 2.49 -8.21
CA ARG A 175 -4.20 1.98 -6.87
C ARG A 175 -4.40 3.08 -5.85
N THR A 176 -5.26 2.80 -4.89
CA THR A 176 -5.38 3.57 -3.66
C THR A 176 -5.01 2.74 -2.43
N GLU A 177 -4.33 3.41 -1.51
CA GLU A 177 -4.06 2.94 -0.15
C GLU A 177 -4.53 4.08 0.75
N TRP A 178 -5.60 3.86 1.52
CA TRP A 178 -6.22 4.99 2.22
C TRP A 178 -5.25 5.62 3.22
N PHE A 179 -5.08 6.93 3.03
CA PHE A 179 -4.14 7.78 3.75
C PHE A 179 -4.82 8.45 4.95
N HIS A 180 -4.17 8.35 6.12
CA HIS A 180 -4.69 8.83 7.39
C HIS A 180 -3.80 9.97 7.91
N GLY A 181 -4.07 11.20 7.48
CA GLY A 181 -3.28 12.36 7.90
C GLY A 181 -3.41 12.68 9.39
N ASP A 182 -4.58 12.41 9.98
CA ASP A 182 -4.82 12.55 11.42
C ASP A 182 -3.91 11.63 12.25
N CYS A 183 -3.65 10.39 11.81
CA CYS A 183 -2.69 9.51 12.47
C CYS A 183 -1.26 10.08 12.46
N LEU A 184 -0.89 10.86 11.44
CA LEU A 184 0.41 11.55 11.40
C LEU A 184 0.45 12.72 12.38
N ALA A 185 -0.61 13.53 12.45
CA ALA A 185 -0.73 14.59 13.43
C ALA A 185 -0.62 14.05 14.87
N ASP A 186 -1.30 12.93 15.15
CA ASP A 186 -1.29 12.27 16.46
C ASP A 186 0.09 11.69 16.81
N TYR A 187 0.70 10.93 15.89
CA TYR A 187 2.00 10.30 16.13
C TYR A 187 3.12 11.33 16.33
N TYR A 188 3.21 12.32 15.45
CA TYR A 188 4.25 13.36 15.52
C TYR A 188 3.91 14.49 16.51
N GLN A 189 2.72 14.46 17.11
CA GLN A 189 2.24 15.45 18.09
C GLN A 189 2.28 16.88 17.54
N VAL A 190 1.84 17.06 16.29
CA VAL A 190 1.78 18.36 15.62
C VAL A 190 0.33 18.79 15.37
N PRO A 191 0.00 20.10 15.41
CA PRO A 191 -1.35 20.54 15.13
C PRO A 191 -1.76 20.18 13.70
N VAL A 192 -3.00 19.69 13.55
CA VAL A 192 -3.59 19.38 12.24
C VAL A 192 -3.55 20.63 11.35
N PHE A 193 -3.00 20.46 10.15
CA PHE A 193 -2.77 21.49 9.12
C PHE A 193 -1.81 22.62 9.50
N SER A 194 -0.98 22.44 10.53
CA SER A 194 0.24 23.24 10.68
C SER A 194 1.17 23.04 9.48
N GLU A 195 2.09 23.97 9.23
CA GLU A 195 3.08 23.83 8.14
C GLU A 195 3.90 22.55 8.27
N GLU A 196 4.22 22.14 9.50
CA GLU A 196 4.91 20.89 9.76
C GLU A 196 4.04 19.68 9.42
N HIS A 197 2.75 19.70 9.74
CA HIS A 197 1.83 18.63 9.34
C HIS A 197 1.72 18.52 7.82
N TRP A 198 1.64 19.64 7.09
CA TRP A 198 1.66 19.64 5.62
C TRP A 198 2.92 19.01 5.06
N ARG A 199 4.10 19.38 5.59
CA ARG A 199 5.39 18.80 5.20
C ARG A 199 5.44 17.29 5.42
N ILE A 200 4.94 16.82 6.57
CA ILE A 200 4.85 15.40 6.89
C ILE A 200 3.94 14.68 5.89
N MET A 201 2.72 15.20 5.66
CA MET A 201 1.79 14.60 4.69
C MET A 201 2.40 14.53 3.28
N GLU A 202 3.07 15.59 2.83
CA GLU A 202 3.76 15.64 1.53
C GLU A 202 4.82 14.52 1.39
N ASN A 203 5.66 14.32 2.42
CA ASN A 203 6.67 13.25 2.40
C ASN A 203 6.03 11.86 2.27
N PHE A 204 4.94 11.62 3.01
CA PHE A 204 4.28 10.32 2.99
C PHE A 204 3.52 10.06 1.69
N ILE A 205 2.87 11.08 1.13
CA ILE A 205 2.17 10.99 -0.15
C ILE A 205 3.18 10.82 -1.30
N SER A 206 4.32 11.52 -1.25
CA SER A 206 5.41 11.34 -2.22
C SER A 206 5.95 9.91 -2.22
N ALA A 207 6.15 9.31 -1.03
CA ALA A 207 6.59 7.92 -0.94
C ALA A 207 5.54 6.93 -1.47
N ALA A 208 4.25 7.17 -1.20
CA ALA A 208 3.17 6.36 -1.76
C ALA A 208 3.17 6.41 -3.29
N ALA A 209 3.28 7.62 -3.87
CA ALA A 209 3.32 7.84 -5.31
C ALA A 209 4.54 7.18 -5.97
N ALA A 210 5.72 7.33 -5.38
CA ALA A 210 6.95 6.70 -5.85
C ALA A 210 6.87 5.16 -5.87
N ARG A 211 5.96 4.56 -5.08
CA ARG A 211 5.72 3.10 -5.03
C ARG A 211 4.42 2.67 -5.71
N GLY A 212 3.86 3.51 -6.57
CA GLY A 212 2.76 3.14 -7.47
C GLY A 212 1.36 3.36 -6.92
N CYS A 213 1.17 4.09 -5.82
CA CYS A 213 -0.16 4.66 -5.51
C CYS A 213 -0.41 5.85 -6.45
N ASN A 214 -1.54 5.86 -7.14
CA ASN A 214 -1.87 6.94 -8.09
C ASN A 214 -3.27 7.54 -7.83
N MET A 215 -3.95 7.07 -6.78
CA MET A 215 -5.22 7.59 -6.32
C MET A 215 -5.15 7.86 -4.81
N ILE A 216 -5.78 8.96 -4.35
CA ILE A 216 -5.68 9.41 -2.95
C ILE A 216 -7.04 9.72 -2.33
N LEU A 217 -7.28 9.15 -1.14
CA LEU A 217 -8.40 9.49 -0.26
C LEU A 217 -8.24 10.92 0.26
N THR A 218 -9.20 11.76 -0.09
CA THR A 218 -9.23 13.18 0.25
C THR A 218 -10.21 13.40 1.40
N PRO A 219 -9.75 13.83 2.59
CA PRO A 219 -10.61 14.05 3.74
C PRO A 219 -11.34 15.39 3.63
N GLN A 220 -12.35 15.51 2.75
CA GLN A 220 -13.16 16.74 2.71
C GLN A 220 -13.80 17.02 4.08
N PHE A 221 -14.20 15.94 4.76
CA PHE A 221 -14.50 15.88 6.19
C PHE A 221 -13.74 14.71 6.82
N THR A 222 -13.69 14.67 8.15
CA THR A 222 -13.01 13.61 8.90
C THR A 222 -13.55 12.24 8.46
N PRO A 223 -12.74 11.37 7.83
CA PRO A 223 -13.24 10.12 7.28
C PRO A 223 -13.91 9.26 8.35
N PRO A 224 -15.14 8.77 8.14
CA PRO A 224 -15.86 7.98 9.12
C PRO A 224 -15.50 6.49 9.01
N LEU A 225 -14.19 6.21 8.99
CA LEU A 225 -13.61 4.89 8.75
C LEU A 225 -13.03 4.33 10.05
N ASP A 226 -13.36 3.07 10.34
CA ASP A 226 -12.96 2.33 11.55
C ASP A 226 -13.03 3.21 12.80
N THR A 227 -14.19 3.80 13.04
CA THR A 227 -14.48 4.67 14.19
C THR A 227 -15.68 4.11 14.95
N ALA A 228 -15.56 3.95 16.27
CA ALA A 228 -16.63 3.40 17.10
C ALA A 228 -17.92 4.22 16.94
N PRO A 229 -19.11 3.57 16.91
CA PRO A 229 -20.38 4.29 17.02
C PRO A 229 -20.41 5.18 18.26
N GLY A 230 -20.71 6.47 18.07
CA GLY A 230 -20.66 7.50 19.12
C GLY A 230 -19.25 7.99 19.47
N GLY A 231 -18.20 7.39 18.91
CA GLY A 231 -16.80 7.78 19.06
C GLY A 231 -16.36 8.83 18.05
N GLU A 232 -15.16 9.37 18.26
CA GLU A 232 -14.53 10.35 17.39
C GLU A 232 -13.03 10.03 17.26
N ARG A 233 -12.46 10.37 16.10
CA ARG A 233 -11.02 10.43 15.86
C ARG A 233 -10.57 11.89 15.70
N THR A 234 -9.26 12.10 15.68
CA THR A 234 -8.68 13.43 15.45
C THR A 234 -9.26 14.06 14.19
N THR A 235 -9.78 15.29 14.32
CA THR A 235 -10.48 15.97 13.22
C THR A 235 -9.49 16.29 12.10
N ILE A 236 -9.75 15.78 10.90
CA ILE A 236 -9.04 16.15 9.67
C ILE A 236 -10.06 16.53 8.60
N GLN A 237 -10.23 17.84 8.41
CA GLN A 237 -11.30 18.40 7.57
C GLN A 237 -10.73 19.50 6.66
N LEU A 238 -10.67 19.20 5.37
CA LEU A 238 -10.16 20.14 4.36
C LEU A 238 -11.15 21.25 4.03
N VAL A 239 -12.46 21.01 4.18
CA VAL A 239 -13.47 22.04 3.90
C VAL A 239 -13.85 22.76 5.17
N GLY A 240 -13.55 24.06 5.25
CA GLY A 240 -14.06 24.92 6.30
C GLY A 240 -15.57 25.12 6.15
N VAL A 241 -16.31 25.08 7.25
CA VAL A 241 -17.76 25.29 7.27
C VAL A 241 -18.08 26.42 8.22
N LYS A 242 -18.87 27.40 7.76
CA LYS A 242 -19.39 28.47 8.59
C LYS A 242 -20.91 28.53 8.52
N VAL A 243 -21.57 28.54 9.67
CA VAL A 243 -23.02 28.69 9.77
C VAL A 243 -23.37 30.18 9.73
N LEU A 244 -24.25 30.56 8.80
CA LEU A 244 -24.62 31.96 8.59
C LEU A 244 -25.76 32.42 9.52
N PRO A 245 -25.81 33.71 9.91
CA PRO A 245 -26.95 34.27 10.64
C PRO A 245 -28.24 34.13 9.82
N GLY A 246 -29.27 33.51 10.40
CA GLY A 246 -30.54 33.26 9.71
C GLY A 246 -30.63 31.92 8.97
N GLY A 247 -29.59 31.09 9.03
CA GLY A 247 -29.52 29.77 8.41
C GLY A 247 -28.66 29.75 7.14
N GLY A 248 -28.32 28.54 6.68
CA GLY A 248 -27.42 28.32 5.54
C GLY A 248 -25.94 28.25 5.93
N TYR A 249 -25.09 28.05 4.91
CA TYR A 249 -23.68 27.71 5.07
C TYR A 249 -22.80 28.49 4.09
N GLU A 250 -21.60 28.84 4.56
CA GLU A 250 -20.47 29.27 3.73
C GLU A 250 -19.36 28.22 3.83
N PHE A 251 -18.71 27.93 2.70
CA PHE A 251 -17.68 26.90 2.59
C PHE A 251 -16.34 27.50 2.18
N ASP A 252 -15.29 27.20 2.95
CA ASP A 252 -13.90 27.56 2.63
C ASP A 252 -13.18 26.34 2.08
N PHE A 253 -12.65 26.47 0.85
CA PHE A 253 -11.95 25.42 0.13
C PHE A 253 -10.43 25.59 0.13
N ALA A 254 -9.86 26.61 0.77
CA ALA A 254 -8.44 26.93 0.67
C ALA A 254 -7.51 25.73 1.00
N ARG A 255 -7.87 24.91 2.01
CA ARG A 255 -7.10 23.70 2.33
C ARG A 255 -7.29 22.59 1.31
N LEU A 256 -8.49 22.43 0.74
CA LEU A 256 -8.75 21.48 -0.34
C LEU A 256 -7.93 21.84 -1.60
N GLU A 257 -7.83 23.13 -1.93
CA GLU A 257 -7.01 23.62 -3.05
C GLU A 257 -5.52 23.31 -2.81
N ARG A 258 -5.00 23.59 -1.60
CA ARG A 258 -3.63 23.24 -1.20
C ARG A 258 -3.38 21.73 -1.25
N TRP A 259 -4.32 20.93 -0.77
CA TRP A 259 -4.27 19.47 -0.78
C TRP A 259 -4.19 18.93 -2.21
N ALA A 260 -5.08 19.38 -3.09
CA ALA A 260 -5.11 18.94 -4.48
C ALA A 260 -3.79 19.28 -5.20
N ALA A 261 -3.29 20.50 -5.02
CA ALA A 261 -2.01 20.93 -5.60
C ALA A 261 -0.83 20.06 -5.12
N MET A 262 -0.75 19.80 -3.81
CA MET A 262 0.28 18.95 -3.21
C MET A 262 0.20 17.50 -3.74
N CYS A 263 -1.00 16.91 -3.78
CA CYS A 263 -1.17 15.54 -4.26
C CYS A 263 -0.76 15.39 -5.74
N LEU A 264 -1.15 16.35 -6.58
CA LEU A 264 -0.74 16.39 -8.00
C LEU A 264 0.78 16.54 -8.13
N SER A 265 1.43 17.41 -7.35
CA SER A 265 2.89 17.57 -7.41
C SER A 265 3.64 16.34 -6.92
N CYS A 266 3.06 15.57 -5.98
CA CYS A 266 3.62 14.30 -5.54
C CYS A 266 3.45 13.18 -6.59
N GLY A 267 2.61 13.35 -7.62
CA GLY A 267 2.39 12.37 -8.69
C GLY A 267 1.08 11.60 -8.61
N MET A 268 0.13 11.99 -7.74
CA MET A 268 -1.22 11.42 -7.76
C MET A 268 -1.95 11.83 -9.05
N THR A 269 -2.69 10.89 -9.64
CA THR A 269 -3.43 11.11 -10.90
C THR A 269 -4.95 11.03 -10.75
N CYS A 270 -5.44 10.54 -9.61
CA CYS A 270 -6.85 10.42 -9.29
C CYS A 270 -7.12 10.77 -7.83
N PHE A 271 -8.37 11.16 -7.54
CA PHE A 271 -8.85 11.50 -6.20
C PHE A 271 -10.09 10.69 -5.86
N GLU A 272 -10.25 10.31 -4.61
CA GLU A 272 -11.51 9.83 -4.03
C GLU A 272 -11.88 10.76 -2.88
N MET A 273 -13.09 11.29 -2.89
CA MET A 273 -13.63 12.06 -1.76
C MET A 273 -14.04 11.08 -0.66
N SER A 274 -13.65 11.34 0.59
CA SER A 274 -14.00 10.50 1.74
C SER A 274 -15.51 10.23 1.83
N HIS A 275 -15.91 9.15 2.49
CA HIS A 275 -17.31 8.74 2.57
C HIS A 275 -18.21 9.85 3.09
N LEU A 276 -19.32 10.09 2.37
CA LEU A 276 -20.32 11.09 2.76
C LEU A 276 -21.18 10.64 3.95
N PHE A 277 -21.15 9.34 4.28
CA PHE A 277 -21.90 8.75 5.39
C PHE A 277 -21.02 7.76 6.15
N THR A 278 -21.43 7.40 7.37
CA THR A 278 -20.67 6.45 8.20
C THR A 278 -20.51 5.09 7.55
N GLN A 279 -19.40 4.42 7.85
CA GLN A 279 -19.15 3.02 7.51
C GLN A 279 -20.28 2.10 8.03
N TRP A 280 -20.45 0.94 7.38
CA TRP A 280 -21.44 -0.10 7.70
C TRP A 280 -22.89 0.38 7.58
N GLY A 281 -23.22 0.98 6.43
CA GLY A 281 -24.63 1.11 6.02
C GLY A 281 -25.21 2.51 6.05
N ALA A 282 -24.37 3.55 5.99
CA ALA A 282 -24.80 4.94 5.79
C ALA A 282 -25.86 5.43 6.80
N GLY A 283 -25.76 5.03 8.07
CA GLY A 283 -26.76 5.37 9.09
C GLY A 283 -26.70 6.83 9.56
N HIS A 284 -25.51 7.42 9.54
CA HIS A 284 -25.23 8.75 10.10
C HIS A 284 -24.28 9.57 9.22
N PRO A 285 -24.20 10.90 9.40
CA PRO A 285 -23.13 11.70 8.83
C PRO A 285 -21.76 11.43 9.48
N PRO A 286 -20.65 11.69 8.77
CA PRO A 286 -19.35 11.82 9.41
C PRO A 286 -19.35 12.98 10.42
N LYS A 287 -18.33 13.03 11.29
CA LYS A 287 -18.08 14.19 12.13
C LYS A 287 -17.73 15.39 11.25
N ILE A 288 -18.54 16.45 11.35
CA ILE A 288 -18.29 17.72 10.66
C ILE A 288 -18.21 18.84 11.69
N MET A 289 -17.10 19.57 11.68
CA MET A 289 -16.91 20.75 12.50
C MET A 289 -17.27 22.02 11.71
N ALA A 290 -17.79 23.03 12.39
CA ALA A 290 -18.13 24.31 11.78
C ALA A 290 -17.86 25.47 12.73
N GLU A 291 -17.74 26.68 12.18
CA GLU A 291 -17.79 27.92 12.93
C GLU A 291 -19.23 28.45 12.99
N GLU A 292 -19.73 28.75 14.18
CA GLU A 292 -20.98 29.48 14.40
C GLU A 292 -20.74 30.61 15.41
N ASN A 293 -21.06 31.85 15.02
CA ASN A 293 -20.86 33.04 15.85
C ASN A 293 -19.42 33.18 16.43
N GLY A 294 -18.41 32.83 15.62
CA GLY A 294 -16.99 32.89 16.00
C GLY A 294 -16.54 31.78 16.97
N LYS A 295 -17.33 30.72 17.14
CA LYS A 295 -16.98 29.54 17.95
C LYS A 295 -17.02 28.28 17.11
N GLU A 296 -16.06 27.40 17.33
CA GLU A 296 -16.08 26.06 16.74
C GLU A 296 -17.14 25.19 17.43
N ILE A 297 -17.95 24.51 16.64
CA ILE A 297 -19.00 23.59 17.07
C ILE A 297 -18.92 22.28 16.29
N LYS A 298 -19.32 21.17 16.91
CA LYS A 298 -19.64 19.94 16.18
C LYS A 298 -21.01 20.12 15.53
N LEU A 299 -21.02 20.24 14.20
CA LEU A 299 -22.23 20.50 13.44
C LEU A 299 -23.03 19.23 13.19
N PHE A 300 -22.35 18.12 12.90
CA PHE A 300 -22.96 16.81 12.62
C PHE A 300 -22.13 15.66 13.23
N GLY A 301 -22.79 14.54 13.51
CA GLY A 301 -22.16 13.28 13.86
C GLY A 301 -23.18 12.15 14.11
N TRP A 302 -22.84 11.20 14.97
CA TRP A 302 -23.66 10.00 15.27
C TRP A 302 -25.08 10.27 15.79
N ASP A 303 -25.35 11.46 16.31
CA ASP A 303 -26.68 11.81 16.84
C ASP A 303 -27.65 12.30 15.74
N ASP A 304 -27.15 12.53 14.52
CA ASP A 304 -27.92 13.00 13.39
C ASP A 304 -28.31 11.84 12.47
N PRO A 305 -29.51 11.85 11.86
CA PRO A 305 -29.87 10.88 10.85
C PRO A 305 -29.10 11.16 9.54
N ALA A 306 -28.67 10.12 8.83
CA ALA A 306 -28.08 10.26 7.50
C ALA A 306 -29.00 10.96 6.50
N VAL A 307 -30.30 10.68 6.52
CA VAL A 307 -31.26 11.19 5.52
C VAL A 307 -32.51 11.75 6.19
N GLY A 308 -33.08 12.80 5.59
CA GLY A 308 -34.38 13.37 5.99
C GLY A 308 -34.31 14.42 7.09
N GLY A 309 -33.10 14.89 7.44
CA GLY A 309 -32.87 15.89 8.48
C GLY A 309 -31.97 17.04 8.02
N ARG A 310 -31.42 17.77 9.00
CA ARG A 310 -30.50 18.91 8.78
C ARG A 310 -29.29 18.55 7.92
N TYR A 311 -28.82 17.30 8.00
CA TYR A 311 -27.68 16.85 7.20
C TYR A 311 -27.99 16.79 5.71
N THR A 312 -29.20 16.35 5.33
CA THR A 312 -29.63 16.38 3.92
C THR A 312 -29.59 17.82 3.40
N THR A 313 -30.21 18.78 4.09
CA THR A 313 -30.17 20.20 3.68
C THR A 313 -28.74 20.76 3.63
N PHE A 314 -27.84 20.29 4.50
CA PHE A 314 -26.43 20.64 4.41
C PHE A 314 -25.78 20.13 3.12
N LEU A 315 -26.00 18.86 2.77
CA LEU A 315 -25.48 18.28 1.52
C LEU A 315 -26.04 18.97 0.27
N GLU A 316 -27.32 19.36 0.29
CA GLU A 316 -27.95 20.15 -0.78
C GLU A 316 -27.24 21.50 -1.00
N ALA A 317 -26.77 22.14 0.09
CA ALA A 317 -25.99 23.37 0.00
C ALA A 317 -24.51 23.12 -0.35
N TYR A 318 -23.93 22.02 0.13
CA TYR A 318 -22.51 21.74 0.05
C TYR A 318 -22.08 21.15 -1.29
N LEU A 319 -22.73 20.07 -1.75
CA LEU A 319 -22.27 19.29 -2.90
C LEU A 319 -22.24 20.09 -4.22
N PRO A 320 -23.20 20.99 -4.51
CA PRO A 320 -23.08 21.88 -5.67
C PRO A 320 -21.81 22.75 -5.63
N ARG A 321 -21.46 23.28 -4.46
CA ARG A 321 -20.27 24.13 -4.27
C ARG A 321 -18.99 23.33 -4.37
N LEU A 322 -18.95 22.14 -3.78
CA LEU A 322 -17.81 21.23 -3.90
C LEU A 322 -17.58 20.83 -5.36
N THR A 323 -18.62 20.39 -6.08
CA THR A 323 -18.45 19.94 -7.47
C THR A 323 -18.08 21.08 -8.41
N GLU A 324 -18.57 22.31 -8.18
CA GLU A 324 -18.09 23.51 -8.86
C GLU A 324 -16.59 23.73 -8.59
N LYS A 325 -16.18 23.69 -7.31
CA LYS A 325 -14.77 23.84 -6.94
C LYS A 325 -13.85 22.77 -7.56
N LEU A 326 -14.28 21.51 -7.61
CA LEU A 326 -13.53 20.43 -8.26
C LEU A 326 -13.37 20.68 -9.78
N ARG A 327 -14.37 21.29 -10.43
CA ARG A 327 -14.28 21.70 -11.85
C ARG A 327 -13.33 22.88 -12.02
N GLU A 328 -13.37 23.87 -11.13
CA GLU A 328 -12.43 25.00 -11.11
C GLU A 328 -10.98 24.53 -10.96
N LEU A 329 -10.74 23.54 -10.10
CA LEU A 329 -9.44 22.91 -9.90
C LEU A 329 -8.99 22.01 -11.07
N GLY A 330 -9.88 21.73 -12.02
CA GLY A 330 -9.59 20.85 -13.15
C GLY A 330 -9.49 19.36 -12.80
N ILE A 331 -9.90 18.96 -11.58
CA ILE A 331 -9.78 17.56 -11.10
C ILE A 331 -11.11 16.79 -11.13
N ALA A 332 -12.23 17.44 -11.47
CA ALA A 332 -13.55 16.80 -11.44
C ALA A 332 -13.62 15.47 -12.24
N GLY A 333 -13.00 15.41 -13.43
CA GLY A 333 -13.01 14.20 -14.28
C GLY A 333 -12.14 13.05 -13.76
N ILE A 334 -11.30 13.30 -12.76
CA ILE A 334 -10.43 12.30 -12.11
C ILE A 334 -10.78 12.13 -10.62
N THR A 335 -11.96 12.60 -10.20
CA THR A 335 -12.48 12.44 -8.84
C THR A 335 -13.61 11.43 -8.79
N ARG A 336 -13.57 10.54 -7.80
CA ARG A 336 -14.64 9.60 -7.45
C ARG A 336 -15.22 9.97 -6.09
N PHE A 337 -16.47 9.56 -5.85
CA PHE A 337 -17.17 9.78 -4.59
C PHE A 337 -17.58 8.46 -3.96
N HIS A 338 -17.62 8.46 -2.63
CA HIS A 338 -18.03 7.34 -1.82
C HIS A 338 -19.30 7.66 -1.04
N ILE A 339 -20.24 6.72 -0.98
CA ILE A 339 -21.43 6.85 -0.14
C ILE A 339 -21.10 6.31 1.25
N SER A 340 -20.75 5.03 1.35
CA SER A 340 -20.48 4.34 2.61
C SER A 340 -19.66 3.09 2.36
N ASP A 341 -18.73 2.83 3.27
CA ASP A 341 -17.84 1.68 3.20
C ASP A 341 -18.54 0.40 3.73
N GLU A 342 -18.40 -0.69 2.97
CA GLU A 342 -18.90 -2.04 3.24
C GLU A 342 -20.38 -2.13 3.71
N PRO A 343 -21.37 -1.65 2.92
CA PRO A 343 -22.77 -1.91 3.21
C PRO A 343 -23.12 -3.40 2.99
N GLU A 344 -23.75 -4.03 3.97
CA GLU A 344 -24.23 -5.41 3.88
C GLU A 344 -25.69 -5.45 3.37
N PRO A 345 -26.24 -6.63 2.99
CA PRO A 345 -27.63 -6.73 2.53
C PRO A 345 -28.66 -6.10 3.48
N GLN A 346 -28.44 -6.16 4.80
CA GLN A 346 -29.32 -5.53 5.80
C GLN A 346 -29.28 -4.00 5.78
N HIS A 347 -28.24 -3.41 5.18
CA HIS A 347 -28.02 -1.96 5.05
C HIS A 347 -28.52 -1.40 3.71
N LEU A 348 -29.06 -2.24 2.82
CA LEU A 348 -29.41 -1.81 1.47
C LEU A 348 -30.39 -0.63 1.44
N LEU A 349 -31.41 -0.65 2.30
CA LEU A 349 -32.40 0.43 2.35
C LEU A 349 -31.78 1.78 2.72
N SER A 350 -30.96 1.83 3.78
CA SER A 350 -30.31 3.07 4.23
C SER A 350 -29.27 3.54 3.22
N TYR A 351 -28.51 2.63 2.62
CA TYR A 351 -27.58 2.95 1.54
C TYR A 351 -28.28 3.60 0.35
N LYS A 352 -29.40 3.02 -0.12
CA LYS A 352 -30.18 3.58 -1.23
C LYS A 352 -30.70 4.97 -0.92
N GLN A 353 -31.28 5.17 0.26
CA GLN A 353 -31.76 6.49 0.68
C GLN A 353 -30.63 7.52 0.70
N ALA A 354 -29.45 7.14 1.20
CA ALA A 354 -28.27 8.00 1.19
C ALA A 354 -27.82 8.34 -0.24
N ARG A 355 -27.70 7.33 -1.11
CA ARG A 355 -27.35 7.48 -2.53
C ARG A 355 -28.33 8.38 -3.29
N GLU A 356 -29.63 8.17 -3.10
CA GLU A 356 -30.69 8.97 -3.72
C GLU A 356 -30.63 10.43 -3.26
N SER A 357 -30.33 10.68 -1.97
CA SER A 357 -30.26 12.03 -1.41
C SER A 357 -29.14 12.89 -2.01
N VAL A 358 -28.08 12.28 -2.54
CA VAL A 358 -26.94 12.99 -3.16
C VAL A 358 -26.89 12.89 -4.68
N ALA A 359 -27.68 11.99 -5.28
CA ALA A 359 -27.68 11.73 -6.71
C ALA A 359 -27.82 12.97 -7.60
N PRO A 360 -28.71 13.95 -7.31
CA PRO A 360 -28.83 15.15 -8.13
C PRO A 360 -27.54 15.98 -8.23
N TYR A 361 -26.69 15.91 -7.20
CA TYR A 361 -25.48 16.72 -7.07
C TYR A 361 -24.23 16.02 -7.60
N LEU A 362 -24.25 14.69 -7.66
CA LEU A 362 -23.11 13.85 -8.07
C LEU A 362 -23.31 13.15 -9.41
N LYS A 363 -24.32 13.53 -10.19
CA LYS A 363 -24.66 12.89 -11.48
C LYS A 363 -23.54 12.81 -12.52
N ASP A 364 -22.53 13.68 -12.43
CA ASP A 364 -21.39 13.74 -13.36
C ASP A 364 -20.16 12.99 -12.80
N PHE A 365 -20.27 12.34 -11.64
CA PHE A 365 -19.18 11.67 -10.94
C PHE A 365 -19.47 10.17 -10.79
N VAL A 366 -18.39 9.39 -10.69
CA VAL A 366 -18.46 7.94 -10.42
C VAL A 366 -18.64 7.71 -8.92
N ILE A 367 -19.65 6.93 -8.56
CA ILE A 367 -19.79 6.39 -7.20
C ILE A 367 -19.03 5.08 -7.09
N MET A 368 -18.05 5.06 -6.20
CA MET A 368 -17.17 3.93 -5.92
C MET A 368 -17.30 3.58 -4.45
N ASP A 369 -17.55 2.31 -4.11
CA ASP A 369 -17.65 1.86 -2.71
C ASP A 369 -17.18 0.40 -2.61
N ALA A 370 -16.62 0.04 -1.44
CA ALA A 370 -16.29 -1.34 -1.12
C ALA A 370 -17.55 -2.17 -0.90
N ILE A 371 -17.73 -3.22 -1.71
CA ILE A 371 -18.91 -4.07 -1.68
C ILE A 371 -18.63 -5.49 -2.16
N SER A 372 -18.90 -6.47 -1.31
CA SER A 372 -18.71 -7.90 -1.62
C SER A 372 -20.02 -8.66 -1.87
N SER A 373 -21.15 -7.96 -1.93
CA SER A 373 -22.46 -8.53 -2.31
C SER A 373 -22.90 -8.01 -3.66
N LEU A 374 -22.98 -8.90 -4.66
CA LEU A 374 -23.45 -8.56 -6.01
C LEU A 374 -24.90 -8.02 -6.00
N ALA A 375 -25.75 -8.52 -5.09
CA ALA A 375 -27.12 -8.04 -4.94
C ALA A 375 -27.14 -6.57 -4.48
N VAL A 376 -26.36 -6.25 -3.45
CA VAL A 376 -26.25 -4.87 -2.94
C VAL A 376 -25.63 -3.95 -3.99
N CYS A 377 -24.60 -4.40 -4.72
CA CYS A 377 -24.01 -3.64 -5.81
C CYS A 377 -25.04 -3.25 -6.88
N ARG A 378 -25.88 -4.21 -7.32
CA ARG A 378 -26.91 -3.96 -8.34
C ARG A 378 -28.06 -3.10 -7.81
N GLU A 379 -28.58 -3.42 -6.64
CA GLU A 379 -29.75 -2.73 -6.08
C GLU A 379 -29.42 -1.36 -5.50
N GLY A 380 -28.18 -1.15 -5.08
CA GLY A 380 -27.62 0.11 -4.59
C GLY A 380 -27.12 1.06 -5.69
N GLU A 381 -27.14 0.63 -6.96
CA GLU A 381 -26.73 1.44 -8.11
C GLU A 381 -25.29 1.98 -7.97
N ILE A 382 -24.36 1.08 -7.64
CA ILE A 382 -22.93 1.39 -7.48
C ILE A 382 -22.25 1.34 -8.85
N ASP A 383 -21.69 2.47 -9.30
CA ASP A 383 -21.08 2.60 -10.63
C ASP A 383 -19.77 1.81 -10.74
N CYS A 384 -18.97 1.81 -9.67
CA CYS A 384 -17.65 1.18 -9.61
C CYS A 384 -17.49 0.35 -8.32
N PRO A 385 -17.98 -0.90 -8.28
CA PRO A 385 -17.86 -1.74 -7.10
C PRO A 385 -16.41 -2.17 -6.85
N VAL A 386 -15.97 -2.06 -5.59
CA VAL A 386 -14.68 -2.57 -5.11
C VAL A 386 -14.96 -3.86 -4.35
N CYS A 387 -14.78 -5.02 -5.00
CA CYS A 387 -15.13 -6.32 -4.45
C CYS A 387 -13.96 -6.96 -3.70
N SER A 388 -14.21 -7.61 -2.57
CA SER A 388 -13.15 -8.35 -1.89
C SER A 388 -12.72 -9.56 -2.73
N ASN A 389 -11.43 -9.83 -2.79
CA ASN A 389 -10.88 -10.84 -3.70
C ASN A 389 -11.36 -12.28 -3.41
N ASP A 390 -11.89 -12.56 -2.22
CA ASP A 390 -12.52 -13.83 -1.84
C ASP A 390 -14.00 -13.94 -2.23
N HIS A 391 -14.63 -12.85 -2.64
CA HIS A 391 -16.02 -12.76 -3.11
C HIS A 391 -16.12 -12.41 -4.61
N MET A 392 -15.01 -12.51 -5.33
CA MET A 392 -14.90 -12.00 -6.70
C MET A 392 -15.67 -12.84 -7.74
N GLU A 393 -15.82 -14.16 -7.54
CA GLU A 393 -16.39 -15.04 -8.57
C GLU A 393 -17.79 -14.63 -9.06
N PRO A 394 -18.77 -14.33 -8.18
CA PRO A 394 -20.09 -13.86 -8.62
C PRO A 394 -20.05 -12.59 -9.49
N PHE A 395 -19.13 -11.66 -9.22
CA PHE A 395 -18.99 -10.43 -10.01
C PHE A 395 -18.41 -10.70 -11.39
N LEU A 396 -17.43 -11.60 -11.47
CA LEU A 396 -16.82 -12.04 -12.73
C LEU A 396 -17.83 -12.79 -13.61
N GLU A 397 -18.58 -13.74 -13.04
CA GLU A 397 -19.62 -14.51 -13.75
C GLU A 397 -20.74 -13.60 -14.27
N ALA A 398 -21.05 -12.53 -13.53
CA ALA A 398 -22.02 -11.52 -13.90
C ALA A 398 -21.53 -10.52 -14.98
N GLY A 399 -20.24 -10.54 -15.33
CA GLY A 399 -19.65 -9.62 -16.30
C GLY A 399 -19.65 -8.16 -15.83
N VAL A 400 -19.51 -7.92 -14.52
CA VAL A 400 -19.49 -6.55 -13.96
C VAL A 400 -18.27 -5.79 -14.48
N THR A 401 -18.50 -4.61 -15.03
CA THR A 401 -17.45 -3.70 -15.51
C THR A 401 -17.92 -2.24 -15.38
N PRO A 402 -17.07 -1.31 -14.88
CA PRO A 402 -15.74 -1.55 -14.30
C PRO A 402 -15.83 -2.39 -13.02
N LEU A 403 -14.72 -3.05 -12.65
CA LEU A 403 -14.62 -3.86 -11.44
C LEU A 403 -13.27 -3.61 -10.77
N TRP A 404 -13.31 -3.42 -9.47
CA TRP A 404 -12.13 -3.23 -8.63
C TRP A 404 -12.02 -4.37 -7.63
N SER A 405 -10.80 -4.58 -7.14
CA SER A 405 -10.51 -5.63 -6.16
C SER A 405 -9.83 -5.06 -4.92
N TYR A 406 -10.27 -5.47 -3.74
CA TYR A 406 -9.59 -5.19 -2.48
C TYR A 406 -9.34 -6.47 -1.67
N TYR A 407 -8.47 -6.33 -0.68
CA TYR A 407 -8.33 -7.26 0.43
C TYR A 407 -8.10 -6.44 1.70
N CYS A 408 -8.37 -7.05 2.85
CA CYS A 408 -8.32 -6.42 4.16
C CYS A 408 -8.01 -7.51 5.21
N THR A 409 -8.26 -7.24 6.48
CA THR A 409 -8.10 -8.17 7.60
C THR A 409 -8.79 -9.52 7.39
N ALA A 410 -9.93 -9.58 6.70
CA ALA A 410 -10.73 -10.81 6.56
C ALA A 410 -10.24 -11.77 5.45
N GLN A 411 -9.44 -11.30 4.49
CA GLN A 411 -8.98 -12.10 3.36
C GLN A 411 -7.73 -12.92 3.75
N ASP A 412 -7.91 -13.84 4.70
CA ASP A 412 -6.85 -14.64 5.33
C ASP A 412 -6.69 -16.05 4.74
N TYR A 413 -7.64 -16.51 3.93
CA TYR A 413 -7.71 -17.91 3.48
C TYR A 413 -7.73 -18.03 1.95
N LEU A 414 -6.79 -18.79 1.39
CA LEU A 414 -6.57 -19.09 -0.03
C LEU A 414 -6.25 -17.91 -0.95
N VAL A 415 -6.71 -16.70 -0.66
CA VAL A 415 -6.57 -15.52 -1.51
C VAL A 415 -5.28 -14.73 -1.27
N SER A 416 -4.94 -13.83 -2.19
CA SER A 416 -3.82 -12.90 -2.03
C SER A 416 -4.09 -11.88 -0.93
N ASN A 417 -3.05 -11.59 -0.14
CA ASN A 417 -3.05 -10.54 0.89
C ASN A 417 -1.58 -10.27 1.26
N ARG A 418 -1.34 -9.34 2.19
CA ARG A 418 -0.01 -8.80 2.51
C ARG A 418 0.39 -8.89 3.97
N PHE A 419 -0.25 -9.72 4.80
CA PHE A 419 0.14 -9.83 6.21
C PHE A 419 1.63 -10.20 6.37
N MET A 420 2.27 -9.74 7.45
CA MET A 420 3.69 -10.03 7.71
C MET A 420 3.98 -11.53 7.72
N ALA A 421 3.01 -12.34 8.15
CA ALA A 421 3.08 -13.79 8.24
C ALA A 421 2.92 -14.54 6.90
N MET A 422 2.44 -13.87 5.87
CA MET A 422 2.27 -14.47 4.54
C MET A 422 3.57 -14.38 3.72
N PRO A 423 3.82 -15.33 2.80
CA PRO A 423 4.88 -15.22 1.81
C PRO A 423 4.71 -13.98 0.93
N SER A 424 5.81 -13.30 0.57
CA SER A 424 5.75 -12.15 -0.34
C SER A 424 5.21 -12.53 -1.72
N ALA A 425 5.45 -13.78 -2.17
CA ALA A 425 4.83 -14.31 -3.39
C ALA A 425 3.30 -14.24 -3.39
N ARG A 426 2.67 -14.44 -2.22
CA ARG A 426 1.21 -14.35 -2.06
C ARG A 426 0.67 -12.94 -2.32
N CYS A 427 1.48 -11.92 -2.03
CA CYS A 427 1.18 -10.53 -2.36
C CYS A 427 1.48 -10.23 -3.84
N ARG A 428 2.61 -10.71 -4.36
CA ARG A 428 3.05 -10.38 -5.74
C ARG A 428 2.21 -11.02 -6.85
N ILE A 429 1.72 -12.25 -6.63
CA ILE A 429 0.84 -12.95 -7.58
C ILE A 429 -0.48 -12.18 -7.88
N TYR A 430 -0.87 -11.28 -6.98
CA TYR A 430 -2.04 -10.43 -7.15
C TYR A 430 -2.01 -9.65 -8.46
N GLY A 431 -0.80 -9.26 -8.93
CA GLY A 431 -0.62 -8.58 -10.21
C GLY A 431 -1.13 -9.39 -11.40
N ALA A 432 -0.82 -10.70 -11.45
CA ALA A 432 -1.30 -11.59 -12.51
C ALA A 432 -2.82 -11.80 -12.43
N GLN A 433 -3.38 -11.86 -11.22
CA GLN A 433 -4.83 -11.98 -11.01
C GLN A 433 -5.58 -10.75 -11.53
N VAL A 434 -5.19 -9.55 -11.08
CA VAL A 434 -5.86 -8.31 -11.49
C VAL A 434 -5.64 -8.02 -12.98
N PHE A 435 -4.45 -8.34 -13.51
CA PHE A 435 -4.21 -8.29 -14.95
C PHE A 435 -5.12 -9.25 -15.68
N LYS A 436 -5.20 -10.54 -15.33
CA LYS A 436 -6.02 -11.55 -16.05
C LYS A 436 -7.49 -11.15 -16.10
N TYR A 437 -8.04 -10.72 -14.97
CA TYR A 437 -9.47 -10.39 -14.88
C TYR A 437 -9.80 -8.95 -15.29
N GLY A 438 -8.80 -8.13 -15.61
CA GLY A 438 -9.02 -6.81 -16.20
C GLY A 438 -9.60 -5.82 -15.19
N MET A 439 -9.13 -5.90 -13.95
CA MET A 439 -9.52 -4.95 -12.91
C MET A 439 -9.11 -3.55 -13.33
N GLU A 440 -9.96 -2.56 -13.06
CA GLU A 440 -9.65 -1.16 -13.31
C GLU A 440 -8.78 -0.57 -12.19
N GLY A 441 -8.92 -1.09 -10.97
CA GLY A 441 -8.04 -0.72 -9.88
C GLY A 441 -8.09 -1.63 -8.66
N ILE A 442 -7.24 -1.31 -7.71
CA ILE A 442 -7.10 -2.00 -6.43
C ILE A 442 -7.16 -1.01 -5.28
N LEU A 443 -7.72 -1.47 -4.16
CA LEU A 443 -7.88 -0.68 -2.94
C LEU A 443 -7.33 -1.46 -1.74
N HIS A 444 -6.80 -0.73 -0.77
CA HIS A 444 -6.61 -1.20 0.59
C HIS A 444 -6.80 -0.05 1.59
N TRP A 445 -7.36 -0.36 2.76
CA TRP A 445 -7.79 0.63 3.76
C TRP A 445 -6.65 1.22 4.63
N GLY A 446 -5.54 0.49 4.75
CA GLY A 446 -4.42 0.86 5.62
C GLY A 446 -3.12 1.21 4.89
N TYR A 447 -2.90 2.49 4.56
CA TYR A 447 -1.56 2.98 4.23
C TYR A 447 -0.73 3.28 5.50
N ASN A 448 -1.32 4.02 6.43
CA ASN A 448 -0.68 4.51 7.66
C ASN A 448 -1.69 4.65 8.82
N PHE A 449 -2.64 3.71 8.95
CA PHE A 449 -3.59 3.73 10.06
C PHE A 449 -2.92 3.24 11.35
N TYR A 450 -2.57 4.18 12.22
CA TYR A 450 -1.85 3.94 13.47
C TYR A 450 -2.76 3.96 14.69
N ASN A 451 -4.02 3.55 14.54
CA ASN A 451 -4.95 3.41 15.65
C ASN A 451 -5.27 1.93 15.91
N SER A 452 -5.76 1.63 17.11
CA SER A 452 -6.46 0.37 17.38
C SER A 452 -7.77 0.31 16.61
N GLN A 453 -8.38 -0.87 16.49
CA GLN A 453 -9.72 -1.02 15.92
C GLN A 453 -10.72 -0.02 16.54
N TYR A 454 -11.62 0.49 15.69
CA TYR A 454 -12.60 1.52 16.00
C TYR A 454 -12.00 2.86 16.45
N SER A 455 -10.72 3.09 16.16
CA SER A 455 -9.96 4.29 16.53
C SER A 455 -10.00 4.60 18.03
N LEU A 456 -10.05 3.57 18.89
CA LEU A 456 -10.17 3.75 20.35
C LEU A 456 -8.89 4.30 21.00
N LYS A 457 -7.72 4.06 20.39
CA LYS A 457 -6.41 4.52 20.88
C LYS A 457 -5.46 4.74 19.72
N THR A 458 -4.58 5.73 19.86
CA THR A 458 -3.39 5.91 19.02
C THR A 458 -2.32 4.89 19.41
N LEU A 459 -1.63 4.32 18.44
CA LEU A 459 -0.63 3.27 18.62
C LEU A 459 0.74 3.69 18.08
N ASP A 460 1.79 3.07 18.64
CA ASP A 460 3.14 3.13 18.10
C ASP A 460 3.35 1.94 17.15
N PRO A 461 3.42 2.14 15.83
CA PRO A 461 3.53 1.06 14.84
C PRO A 461 4.87 0.29 14.91
N TYR A 462 5.89 0.81 15.60
CA TYR A 462 7.11 0.04 15.89
C TYR A 462 6.90 -1.02 16.99
N ARG A 463 5.82 -0.88 17.77
CA ARG A 463 5.50 -1.75 18.92
C ARG A 463 4.23 -2.57 18.74
N SER A 464 3.22 -2.02 18.08
CA SER A 464 1.92 -2.64 17.82
C SER A 464 1.68 -2.66 16.32
N THR A 465 1.88 -3.83 15.71
CA THR A 465 1.72 -4.01 14.26
C THR A 465 0.35 -4.57 13.87
N ASP A 466 -0.48 -4.90 14.86
CA ASP A 466 -1.72 -5.67 14.76
C ASP A 466 -2.94 -4.94 15.34
N ALA A 467 -2.84 -3.62 15.48
CA ALA A 467 -3.88 -2.75 16.00
C ALA A 467 -4.43 -3.19 17.38
N ASP A 468 -3.52 -3.48 18.32
CA ASP A 468 -3.82 -4.08 19.63
C ASP A 468 -4.49 -5.46 19.53
N GLY A 469 -4.04 -6.27 18.55
CA GLY A 469 -4.55 -7.61 18.30
C GLY A 469 -5.90 -7.66 17.57
N ALA A 470 -6.38 -6.53 17.05
CA ALA A 470 -7.65 -6.47 16.33
C ALA A 470 -7.56 -6.90 14.87
N PHE A 471 -6.38 -6.81 14.24
CA PHE A 471 -6.12 -7.25 12.86
C PHE A 471 -4.83 -8.10 12.77
N PRO A 472 -4.61 -8.92 11.74
CA PRO A 472 -3.31 -9.54 11.51
C PRO A 472 -2.20 -8.49 11.33
N SER A 473 -1.00 -8.80 11.81
CA SER A 473 0.14 -7.88 11.74
C SER A 473 0.43 -7.41 10.32
N GLY A 474 0.46 -6.09 10.14
CA GLY A 474 0.69 -5.43 8.86
C GLY A 474 -0.57 -5.18 8.01
N ASP A 475 -1.77 -5.39 8.54
CA ASP A 475 -3.00 -5.00 7.83
C ASP A 475 -3.18 -3.47 7.81
N SER A 476 -3.11 -2.82 8.97
CA SER A 476 -3.49 -1.40 9.12
C SER A 476 -2.50 -0.38 8.51
N PHE A 477 -1.28 -0.78 8.16
CA PHE A 477 -0.30 0.14 7.56
C PHE A 477 0.75 -0.56 6.70
N LEU A 478 1.31 0.18 5.74
CA LEU A 478 2.45 -0.21 4.89
C LEU A 478 3.76 0.49 5.27
N VAL A 479 3.68 1.66 5.88
CA VAL A 479 4.83 2.49 6.23
C VAL A 479 4.92 2.71 7.72
N TYR A 480 6.13 2.94 8.21
CA TYR A 480 6.41 3.33 9.58
C TYR A 480 6.66 4.84 9.65
N PRO A 481 6.32 5.50 10.76
CA PRO A 481 6.50 6.92 10.95
C PRO A 481 7.93 7.25 11.39
N GLY A 482 8.83 7.24 10.41
CA GLY A 482 10.24 7.52 10.60
C GLY A 482 10.54 8.92 11.13
N ALA A 483 11.80 9.11 11.52
CA ALA A 483 12.29 10.38 12.02
C ALA A 483 12.12 11.53 11.01
N ASP A 484 12.09 12.76 11.54
CA ASP A 484 11.99 14.00 10.74
C ASP A 484 10.77 14.07 9.81
N GLY A 485 9.69 13.35 10.15
CA GLY A 485 8.45 13.38 9.38
C GLY A 485 8.53 12.65 8.04
N LYS A 486 9.44 11.68 7.91
CA LYS A 486 9.63 10.89 6.69
C LYS A 486 9.16 9.44 6.91
N PRO A 487 8.46 8.83 5.95
CA PRO A 487 8.07 7.43 6.07
C PRO A 487 9.29 6.51 5.95
N GLU A 488 9.31 5.45 6.75
CA GLU A 488 10.15 4.28 6.52
C GLU A 488 9.32 3.19 5.83
N GLU A 489 9.86 2.63 4.76
CA GLU A 489 9.17 1.66 3.91
C GLU A 489 9.18 0.26 4.54
N SER A 490 8.23 -0.58 4.16
CA SER A 490 8.24 -2.01 4.53
C SER A 490 8.58 -2.89 3.33
N ILE A 491 8.97 -4.14 3.62
CA ILE A 491 9.03 -5.21 2.61
C ILE A 491 7.71 -5.27 1.84
N ARG A 492 6.57 -5.20 2.54
CA ARG A 492 5.24 -5.30 1.91
C ARG A 492 4.98 -4.16 0.92
N MET A 493 5.36 -2.94 1.25
CA MET A 493 5.26 -1.78 0.33
C MET A 493 6.09 -1.99 -0.92
N MET A 494 7.33 -2.49 -0.77
CA MET A 494 8.21 -2.75 -1.90
C MET A 494 7.72 -3.91 -2.77
N VAL A 495 7.23 -4.99 -2.16
CA VAL A 495 6.62 -6.10 -2.90
C VAL A 495 5.39 -5.65 -3.68
N LEU A 496 4.57 -4.73 -3.12
CA LEU A 496 3.46 -4.14 -3.86
C LEU A 496 3.92 -3.24 -5.01
N CYS A 497 5.01 -2.48 -4.84
CA CYS A 497 5.63 -1.78 -5.95
C CYS A 497 6.00 -2.76 -7.08
N HIS A 498 6.63 -3.90 -6.74
CA HIS A 498 6.94 -4.94 -7.72
C HIS A 498 5.69 -5.53 -8.38
N THR A 499 4.61 -5.75 -7.61
CA THR A 499 3.30 -6.19 -8.15
C THR A 499 2.79 -5.23 -9.22
N MET A 500 2.84 -3.93 -8.96
CA MET A 500 2.37 -2.91 -9.92
C MET A 500 3.27 -2.84 -11.16
N GLN A 501 4.58 -3.03 -11.00
CA GLN A 501 5.51 -3.11 -12.14
C GLN A 501 5.27 -4.35 -12.99
N ASP A 502 4.95 -5.49 -12.37
CA ASP A 502 4.57 -6.71 -13.11
C ASP A 502 3.30 -6.46 -13.94
N VAL A 503 2.29 -5.77 -13.39
CA VAL A 503 1.07 -5.37 -14.12
C VAL A 503 1.41 -4.48 -15.31
N ARG A 504 2.19 -3.41 -15.09
CA ARG A 504 2.64 -2.48 -16.15
C ARG A 504 3.31 -3.22 -17.31
N ALA A 505 4.17 -4.18 -16.99
CA ALA A 505 4.87 -4.95 -18.00
C ALA A 505 3.96 -5.95 -18.73
N MET A 506 3.01 -6.57 -18.05
CA MET A 506 1.99 -7.40 -18.69
C MET A 506 1.09 -6.58 -19.61
N GLU A 507 0.70 -5.37 -19.21
CA GLU A 507 -0.06 -4.42 -20.04
C GLU A 507 0.74 -4.03 -21.29
N GLN A 508 2.02 -3.67 -21.12
CA GLN A 508 2.92 -3.33 -22.23
C GLN A 508 3.13 -4.51 -23.19
N LEU A 509 3.23 -5.73 -22.65
CA LEU A 509 3.34 -6.94 -23.48
C LEU A 509 2.01 -7.25 -24.19
N ALA A 510 0.88 -6.99 -23.54
CA ALA A 510 -0.44 -7.14 -24.14
C ALA A 510 -0.67 -6.14 -25.28
N ASP A 511 -0.17 -4.92 -25.17
CA ASP A 511 -0.18 -3.95 -26.27
C ASP A 511 0.64 -4.46 -27.48
N LYS A 512 1.71 -5.24 -27.24
CA LYS A 512 2.57 -5.80 -28.29
C LYS A 512 2.02 -7.10 -28.92
N LYS A 513 1.58 -8.06 -28.09
CA LYS A 513 1.25 -9.44 -28.52
C LYS A 513 -0.23 -9.81 -28.35
N GLY A 514 -1.04 -8.91 -27.80
CA GLY A 514 -2.43 -9.15 -27.46
C GLY A 514 -2.61 -9.69 -26.05
N ARG A 515 -3.72 -9.32 -25.41
CA ARG A 515 -4.03 -9.72 -24.04
C ARG A 515 -4.22 -11.22 -23.86
N GLU A 516 -4.89 -11.88 -24.81
CA GLU A 516 -5.11 -13.33 -24.79
C GLU A 516 -3.79 -14.10 -24.82
N TYR A 517 -2.80 -13.62 -25.60
CA TYR A 517 -1.46 -14.19 -25.62
C TYR A 517 -0.81 -14.14 -24.23
N VAL A 518 -0.86 -12.98 -23.56
CA VAL A 518 -0.27 -12.84 -22.21
C VAL A 518 -0.97 -13.74 -21.20
N VAL A 519 -2.31 -13.81 -21.23
CA VAL A 519 -3.06 -14.72 -20.33
C VAL A 519 -2.70 -16.18 -20.59
N ASN A 520 -2.63 -16.62 -21.85
CA ASN A 520 -2.23 -17.98 -22.20
C ASN A 520 -0.79 -18.28 -21.74
N MET A 521 0.11 -17.31 -21.86
CA MET A 521 1.49 -17.43 -21.38
C MET A 521 1.59 -17.57 -19.85
N LEU A 522 0.73 -16.87 -19.09
CA LEU A 522 0.68 -17.01 -17.63
C LEU A 522 0.19 -18.41 -17.20
N GLU A 523 -0.59 -19.09 -18.03
CA GLU A 523 -1.26 -20.35 -17.67
C GLU A 523 -0.67 -21.59 -18.34
N GLU A 524 0.30 -21.42 -19.25
CA GLU A 524 0.84 -22.47 -20.11
C GLU A 524 1.32 -23.71 -19.35
N ASP A 525 1.98 -23.52 -18.21
CA ASP A 525 2.56 -24.60 -17.39
C ASP A 525 1.72 -24.93 -16.14
N LEU A 526 0.51 -24.39 -16.03
CA LEU A 526 -0.34 -24.56 -14.86
C LEU A 526 -1.36 -25.70 -15.06
N GLY A 527 -1.51 -26.56 -14.06
CA GLY A 527 -2.50 -27.63 -14.05
C GLY A 527 -3.95 -27.14 -13.91
N GLU A 528 -4.13 -25.88 -13.50
CA GLU A 528 -5.42 -25.21 -13.42
C GLU A 528 -5.28 -23.70 -13.71
N PRO A 529 -6.32 -23.03 -14.23
CA PRO A 529 -6.27 -21.59 -14.50
C PRO A 529 -6.08 -20.76 -13.22
N ILE A 530 -5.42 -19.61 -13.36
CA ILE A 530 -5.26 -18.62 -12.30
C ILE A 530 -6.63 -18.02 -11.96
N THR A 531 -7.03 -18.13 -10.70
CA THR A 531 -8.17 -17.43 -10.08
C THR A 531 -7.68 -16.65 -8.86
N PHE A 532 -8.57 -15.91 -8.21
CA PHE A 532 -8.22 -15.25 -6.94
C PHE A 532 -7.91 -16.25 -5.81
N LYS A 533 -8.45 -17.48 -5.89
CA LYS A 533 -8.27 -18.55 -4.87
C LYS A 533 -7.29 -19.64 -5.28
N ARG A 534 -7.01 -19.78 -6.58
CA ARG A 534 -6.14 -20.83 -7.14
C ARG A 534 -5.08 -20.22 -8.02
N TYR A 535 -3.84 -20.33 -7.60
CA TYR A 535 -2.71 -19.67 -8.26
C TYR A 535 -1.40 -20.35 -7.85
N PRO A 536 -0.33 -20.19 -8.64
CA PRO A 536 1.01 -20.65 -8.27
C PRO A 536 1.54 -19.90 -7.05
N LYS A 537 2.07 -20.64 -6.08
CA LYS A 537 2.48 -20.11 -4.77
C LYS A 537 4.00 -19.96 -4.61
N SER A 538 4.79 -20.38 -5.59
CA SER A 538 6.25 -20.40 -5.46
C SER A 538 6.90 -19.09 -5.91
N ASP A 539 7.92 -18.66 -5.17
CA ASP A 539 8.78 -17.53 -5.55
C ASP A 539 9.38 -17.75 -6.94
N TYR A 540 9.85 -18.98 -7.21
CA TYR A 540 10.40 -19.37 -8.50
C TYR A 540 9.46 -19.05 -9.67
N TRP A 541 8.17 -19.43 -9.56
CA TRP A 541 7.23 -19.20 -10.65
C TRP A 541 7.05 -17.71 -10.94
N ILE A 542 6.94 -16.87 -9.90
CA ILE A 542 6.75 -15.41 -10.06
C ILE A 542 7.99 -14.78 -10.71
N LEU A 543 9.17 -15.19 -10.29
CA LEU A 543 10.43 -14.70 -10.88
C LEU A 543 10.58 -15.14 -12.34
N GLN A 544 10.24 -16.39 -12.68
CA GLN A 544 10.29 -16.86 -14.06
C GLN A 544 9.25 -16.19 -14.95
N MET A 545 8.03 -15.95 -14.43
CA MET A 545 7.00 -15.17 -15.11
C MET A 545 7.56 -13.78 -15.48
N ARG A 546 8.12 -13.06 -14.50
CA ARG A 546 8.67 -11.72 -14.76
C ARG A 546 9.86 -11.74 -15.73
N ASN A 547 10.77 -12.70 -15.58
CA ASN A 547 11.91 -12.89 -16.48
C ASN A 547 11.47 -13.19 -17.92
N ARG A 548 10.42 -14.00 -18.12
CA ARG A 548 9.85 -14.29 -19.44
C ARG A 548 9.27 -13.03 -20.07
N ILE A 549 8.47 -12.27 -19.32
CA ILE A 549 7.91 -10.99 -19.79
C ILE A 549 9.03 -10.03 -20.21
N ASN A 550 10.08 -9.90 -19.40
CA ASN A 550 11.21 -9.03 -19.73
C ASN A 550 11.89 -9.40 -21.04
N ARG A 551 12.16 -10.69 -21.27
CA ARG A 551 12.73 -11.17 -22.54
C ARG A 551 11.83 -10.86 -23.72
N GLU A 552 10.55 -11.19 -23.65
CA GLU A 552 9.61 -11.00 -24.76
C GLU A 552 9.34 -9.51 -25.09
N LEU A 553 9.50 -8.64 -24.09
CA LEU A 553 9.44 -7.19 -24.25
C LEU A 553 10.69 -6.61 -24.92
N ASP A 554 11.87 -7.21 -24.74
CA ASP A 554 13.13 -6.75 -25.35
C ASP A 554 13.44 -7.40 -26.71
N GLU A 555 12.75 -8.49 -27.06
CA GLU A 555 12.71 -9.02 -28.43
C GLU A 555 12.15 -7.97 -29.40
N ASP A 556 12.64 -7.89 -30.64
CA ASP A 556 12.12 -6.93 -31.65
C ASP A 556 10.73 -7.32 -32.18
#